data_AF-A0A1F5ZM79-F1
#
_entry.id   AF-A0A1F5ZM79-F1
#
_cell.length_a   1.000
_cell.length_b   1.000
_cell.length_c   1.000
_cell.angle_alpha   90.00
_cell.angle_beta   90.00
_cell.angle_gamma   90.00
#
_symmetry.space_group_name_H-M   'P 1'
#
loop_
_entity.id
_entity.type
_entity.pdbx_description
1 polymer ?
#
loop_
_entity_poly.entity_id
_entity_poly.type
_entity_poly.pdbx_seq_one_letter_code
_entity_poly.pdbx_strand_id
1 'polypeptide(L)'
;MAQPSKLSDILTKFNPLEDKYISREFQAYACYLTEELNDPKHKAIYMRLSKTINRAYLAKALSYVKDAKTNNKGALFMWKLKQLGAWEKKGKSSKVKVKSSK
;
A
#
# COMPACT_ATOMS: atom_id res chain seq x y z
N MET A 1 5.12 -31.56 23.21
CA MET A 1 6.18 -30.61 22.78
C MET A 1 6.66 -31.10 21.41
N ALA A 2 6.42 -30.32 20.33
CA ALA A 2 6.78 -30.75 18.98
C ALA A 2 8.30 -30.67 18.80
N GLN A 3 8.92 -31.76 18.35
CA GLN A 3 10.35 -31.81 18.07
C GLN A 3 10.69 -30.86 16.90
N PRO A 4 11.83 -30.15 16.93
CA PRO A 4 12.25 -29.30 15.82
C PRO A 4 12.54 -30.16 14.60
N SER A 5 11.94 -29.82 13.47
CA SER A 5 12.19 -30.45 12.17
C SER A 5 13.67 -30.33 11.82
N LYS A 6 14.30 -31.39 11.26
CA LYS A 6 15.68 -31.29 10.78
C LYS A 6 15.76 -30.25 9.68
N LEU A 7 16.90 -29.54 9.61
CA LEU A 7 17.13 -28.45 8.66
C LEU A 7 16.93 -28.89 7.19
N SER A 8 17.29 -30.14 6.89
CA SER A 8 17.04 -30.79 5.59
C SER A 8 15.55 -30.85 5.21
N ASP A 9 14.68 -31.15 6.18
CA ASP A 9 13.23 -31.27 5.96
C ASP A 9 12.59 -29.91 5.68
N ILE A 10 13.16 -28.83 6.21
CA ILE A 10 12.69 -27.46 6.01
C ILE A 10 13.06 -27.00 4.60
N LEU A 11 14.31 -27.23 4.18
CA LEU A 11 14.79 -26.83 2.85
C LEU A 11 14.08 -27.59 1.73
N THR A 12 13.74 -28.86 1.95
CA THR A 12 13.02 -29.67 0.95
C THR A 12 11.60 -29.15 0.69
N LYS A 13 10.99 -28.47 1.67
CA LYS A 13 9.63 -27.89 1.57
C LYS A 13 9.64 -26.42 1.16
N PHE A 14 10.80 -25.82 1.01
CA PHE A 14 10.93 -24.41 0.65
C PHE A 14 10.76 -24.27 -0.87
N ASN A 15 9.68 -23.58 -1.29
CA ASN A 15 9.50 -23.21 -2.69
C ASN A 15 9.96 -21.76 -2.89
N PRO A 16 11.09 -21.50 -3.58
CA PRO A 16 11.59 -20.15 -3.80
C PRO A 16 10.73 -19.30 -4.75
N LEU A 17 9.79 -19.92 -5.48
CA LEU A 17 8.94 -19.24 -6.45
C LEU A 17 7.62 -18.74 -5.86
N GLU A 18 7.15 -19.35 -4.77
CA GLU A 18 5.87 -19.04 -4.15
C GLU A 18 6.05 -18.55 -2.72
N ASP A 19 5.67 -17.31 -2.47
CA ASP A 19 5.64 -16.76 -1.12
C ASP A 19 4.40 -17.25 -0.38
N LYS A 20 4.59 -17.69 0.87
CA LYS A 20 3.52 -18.23 1.71
C LYS A 20 2.38 -17.23 1.98
N TYR A 21 2.68 -15.93 1.99
CA TYR A 21 1.75 -14.87 2.38
C TYR A 21 1.42 -13.88 1.26
N ILE A 22 2.20 -13.89 0.17
CA ILE A 22 2.04 -13.02 -0.99
C ILE A 22 1.71 -13.88 -2.21
N SER A 23 0.42 -14.17 -2.39
CA SER A 23 -0.08 -14.91 -3.55
C SER A 23 -0.61 -13.99 -4.65
N ARG A 24 -0.89 -12.73 -4.34
CA ARG A 24 -1.52 -11.76 -5.25
C ARG A 24 -0.79 -10.43 -5.28
N GLU A 25 -0.83 -9.76 -6.44
CA GLU A 25 -0.14 -8.49 -6.66
C GLU A 25 -0.55 -7.40 -5.66
N PHE A 26 -1.83 -7.31 -5.28
CA PHE A 26 -2.28 -6.31 -4.31
C PHE A 26 -1.74 -6.57 -2.89
N GLN A 27 -1.41 -7.82 -2.54
CA GLN A 27 -0.79 -8.15 -1.25
C GLN A 27 0.67 -7.71 -1.23
N ALA A 28 1.40 -7.98 -2.32
CA ALA A 28 2.76 -7.49 -2.52
C ALA A 28 2.80 -5.95 -2.45
N TYR A 29 1.89 -5.31 -3.16
CA TYR A 29 1.81 -3.85 -3.21
C TYR A 29 1.41 -3.23 -1.87
N ALA A 30 0.57 -3.90 -1.09
CA ALA A 30 0.24 -3.47 0.27
C ALA A 30 1.42 -3.58 1.22
N CYS A 31 2.23 -4.65 1.14
CA CYS A 31 3.49 -4.76 1.87
C CYS A 31 4.42 -3.61 1.51
N TYR A 32 4.62 -3.39 0.20
CA TYR A 32 5.44 -2.29 -0.31
C TYR A 32 4.98 -0.91 0.21
N LEU A 33 3.67 -0.61 0.16
CA LEU A 33 3.10 0.62 0.71
C LEU A 33 3.39 0.78 2.21
N THR A 34 3.26 -0.31 2.96
CA THR A 34 3.46 -0.33 4.41
C THR A 34 4.91 0.00 4.76
N GLU A 35 5.87 -0.57 4.01
CA GLU A 35 7.30 -0.33 4.18
C GLU A 35 7.69 1.10 3.82
N GLU A 36 7.21 1.60 2.67
CA GLU A 36 7.49 2.96 2.19
C GLU A 36 6.92 4.06 3.10
N LEU A 37 5.72 3.81 3.67
CA LEU A 37 5.10 4.70 4.64
C LEU A 37 5.65 4.52 6.06
N ASN A 38 6.50 3.52 6.27
CA ASN A 38 7.05 3.11 7.56
C ASN A 38 5.96 2.92 8.64
N ASP A 39 4.85 2.30 8.25
CA ASP A 39 3.65 2.16 9.08
C ASP A 39 3.14 0.69 9.15
N PRO A 40 3.91 -0.21 9.78
CA PRO A 40 3.57 -1.64 9.87
C PRO A 40 2.27 -1.92 10.61
N LYS A 41 1.86 -1.02 11.53
CA LYS A 41 0.65 -1.18 12.34
C LYS A 41 -0.63 -1.20 11.50
N HIS A 42 -0.64 -0.51 10.37
CA HIS A 42 -1.82 -0.37 9.52
C HIS A 42 -1.77 -1.20 8.23
N LYS A 43 -0.93 -2.24 8.17
CA LYS A 43 -0.80 -3.15 7.00
C LYS A 43 -2.15 -3.65 6.47
N ALA A 44 -3.08 -4.03 7.36
CA ALA A 44 -4.40 -4.50 6.99
C ALA A 44 -5.23 -3.45 6.22
N ILE A 45 -5.07 -2.17 6.59
CA ILE A 45 -5.75 -1.06 5.91
C ILE A 45 -5.16 -0.89 4.51
N TYR A 46 -3.84 -0.87 4.37
CA TYR A 46 -3.18 -0.75 3.06
C TYR A 46 -3.50 -1.94 2.13
N MET A 47 -3.66 -3.14 2.70
CA MET A 47 -4.11 -4.31 1.96
C MET A 47 -5.54 -4.16 1.44
N ARG A 48 -6.45 -3.63 2.27
CA ARG A 48 -7.82 -3.38 1.85
C ARG A 48 -7.87 -2.30 0.76
N LEU A 49 -7.10 -1.22 0.90
CA LEU A 49 -7.01 -0.16 -0.10
C LEU A 49 -6.45 -0.67 -1.44
N SER A 50 -5.40 -1.49 -1.40
CA SER A 50 -4.82 -2.07 -2.62
C SER A 50 -5.77 -3.01 -3.34
N LYS A 51 -6.71 -3.64 -2.62
CA LYS A 51 -7.74 -4.49 -3.19
C LYS A 51 -8.91 -3.69 -3.79
N THR A 52 -9.25 -2.53 -3.24
CA THR A 52 -10.45 -1.77 -3.64
C THR A 52 -10.16 -0.58 -4.55
N ILE A 53 -9.01 0.06 -4.40
CA ILE A 53 -8.63 1.28 -5.14
C ILE A 53 -7.69 0.91 -6.28
N ASN A 54 -7.88 1.56 -7.44
CA ASN A 54 -6.98 1.38 -8.57
C ASN A 54 -5.55 1.84 -8.21
N ARG A 55 -4.56 1.00 -8.57
CA ARG A 55 -3.12 1.23 -8.36
C ARG A 55 -2.65 2.62 -8.79
N ALA A 56 -3.22 3.20 -9.85
CA ALA A 56 -2.85 4.53 -10.33
C ALA A 56 -3.02 5.63 -9.24
N TYR A 57 -4.10 5.57 -8.46
CA TYR A 57 -4.34 6.51 -7.37
C TYR A 57 -3.37 6.31 -6.21
N LEU A 58 -3.13 5.04 -5.84
CA LEU A 58 -2.21 4.67 -4.77
C LEU A 58 -0.78 5.09 -5.11
N ALA A 59 -0.33 4.85 -6.34
CA ALA A 59 1.00 5.23 -6.81
C ALA A 59 1.19 6.76 -6.82
N LYS A 60 0.18 7.52 -7.29
CA LYS A 60 0.21 8.98 -7.27
C LYS A 60 0.24 9.54 -5.85
N ALA A 61 -0.52 8.95 -4.92
CA ALA A 61 -0.48 9.34 -3.52
C ALA A 61 0.86 9.00 -2.86
N LEU A 62 1.42 7.82 -3.13
CA LEU A 62 2.72 7.39 -2.60
C LEU A 62 3.86 8.29 -3.11
N SER A 63 3.88 8.61 -4.40
CA SER A 63 4.87 9.56 -4.98
C SER A 63 4.85 10.89 -4.24
N TYR A 64 3.67 11.45 -3.98
CA TYR A 64 3.54 12.71 -3.24
C TYR A 64 4.08 12.61 -1.80
N VAL A 65 3.89 11.47 -1.13
CA VAL A 65 4.35 11.26 0.24
C VAL A 65 5.85 11.01 0.29
N LYS A 66 6.45 10.42 -0.76
CA LYS A 66 7.90 10.23 -0.85
C LYS A 66 8.66 11.55 -0.81
N ASP A 67 8.16 12.56 -1.53
CA ASP A 67 8.76 13.90 -1.53
C ASP A 67 8.48 14.68 -0.24
N ALA A 68 7.54 14.22 0.59
CA ALA A 68 7.14 14.93 1.81
C ALA A 68 8.02 14.55 3.01
N LYS A 69 8.65 15.56 3.63
CA LYS A 69 9.44 15.40 4.87
C LYS A 69 8.54 15.49 6.11
N THR A 70 7.66 14.51 6.30
CA THR A 70 6.76 14.47 7.47
C THR A 70 6.99 13.21 8.30
N ASN A 71 6.78 13.31 9.62
CA ASN A 71 6.89 12.16 10.53
C ASN A 71 5.71 11.20 10.40
N ASN A 72 4.54 11.68 9.94
CA ASN A 72 3.34 10.86 9.79
C ASN A 72 2.96 10.71 8.31
N LYS A 73 3.72 9.85 7.62
CA LYS A 73 3.53 9.55 6.20
C LYS A 73 2.21 8.83 5.92
N GLY A 74 1.78 7.94 6.80
CA GLY A 74 0.50 7.22 6.68
C GLY A 74 -0.71 8.15 6.66
N ALA A 75 -0.77 9.13 7.56
CA ALA A 75 -1.86 10.11 7.57
C ALA A 75 -1.85 11.00 6.31
N LEU A 76 -0.67 11.44 5.86
CA LEU A 76 -0.53 12.24 4.64
C LEU A 76 -0.96 11.46 3.40
N PHE A 77 -0.65 10.17 3.35
CA PHE A 77 -1.07 9.25 2.29
C PHE A 77 -2.60 9.15 2.22
N MET A 78 -3.25 8.90 3.35
CA MET A 78 -4.72 8.83 3.43
C MET A 78 -5.37 10.15 3.03
N TRP A 79 -4.82 11.28 3.51
CA TRP A 79 -5.28 12.61 3.13
C TRP A 79 -5.15 12.84 1.61
N LYS A 80 -4.02 12.45 1.01
CA LYS A 80 -3.79 12.62 -0.42
C LYS A 80 -4.72 11.75 -1.26
N LEU A 81 -4.97 10.51 -0.85
CA LEU A 81 -5.96 9.65 -1.50
C LEU A 81 -7.36 10.28 -1.50
N LYS A 82 -7.72 10.97 -0.42
CA LYS A 82 -9.01 11.66 -0.30
C LYS A 82 -9.08 12.84 -1.28
N GLN A 83 -8.00 13.60 -1.40
CA GLN A 83 -7.88 14.71 -2.36
C GLN A 83 -7.97 14.23 -3.82
N LEU A 84 -7.46 13.03 -4.12
CA LEU A 84 -7.51 12.44 -5.45
C LEU A 84 -8.88 11.84 -5.81
N GLY A 85 -9.85 11.86 -4.89
CA GLY A 85 -11.18 11.30 -5.11
C GLY A 85 -11.18 9.78 -5.24
N ALA A 86 -10.22 9.08 -4.61
CA ALA A 86 -10.07 7.63 -4.76
C ALA A 86 -11.30 6.82 -4.27
N TRP A 87 -12.17 7.44 -3.47
CA TRP A 87 -13.41 6.84 -2.96
C TRP A 87 -14.67 7.34 -3.66
N GLU A 88 -14.56 8.33 -4.55
CA GLU A 88 -15.71 8.89 -5.24
C GLU A 88 -16.10 7.97 -6.40
N LYS A 89 -17.28 7.34 -6.32
CA LYS A 89 -17.87 6.66 -7.48
C LYS A 89 -18.09 7.72 -8.57
N LYS A 90 -17.56 7.48 -9.77
CA LYS A 90 -17.70 8.37 -10.94
C LYS A 90 -19.12 8.92 -11.04
N GLY A 91 -19.27 10.17 -10.61
CA GLY A 91 -20.57 10.81 -10.48
C GLY A 91 -20.48 12.23 -9.95
N LYS A 92 -19.39 12.96 -10.25
CA LYS A 92 -19.32 14.44 -10.38
C LYS A 92 -17.88 14.87 -10.63
N SER A 93 -17.63 15.36 -11.84
CA SER A 93 -16.46 16.15 -12.22
C SER A 93 -16.35 17.37 -11.31
N SER A 94 -15.41 17.38 -10.38
CA SER A 94 -15.12 18.55 -9.54
C SER A 94 -14.01 19.35 -10.20
N LYS A 95 -14.40 20.52 -10.75
CA LYS A 95 -13.52 21.60 -11.20
C LYS A 95 -12.38 21.82 -10.21
N VAL A 96 -11.16 21.47 -10.59
CA VAL A 96 -9.97 21.96 -9.91
C VAL A 96 -9.87 23.46 -10.23
N LYS A 97 -10.29 24.32 -9.30
CA LYS A 97 -9.92 25.74 -9.31
C LYS A 97 -8.42 25.80 -9.05
N VAL A 98 -7.62 25.82 -10.11
CA VAL A 98 -6.23 26.30 -10.03
C VAL A 98 -6.34 27.77 -9.63
N LYS A 99 -5.98 28.09 -8.38
CA LYS A 99 -5.76 29.47 -7.97
C LYS A 99 -4.55 29.96 -8.76
N SER A 100 -4.80 30.74 -9.81
CA SER A 100 -3.77 31.55 -10.47
C SER A 100 -3.17 32.46 -9.41
N SER A 101 -1.88 32.25 -9.12
CA SER A 101 -1.11 33.15 -8.28
C SER A 101 -0.36 34.11 -9.19
N LYS A 102 -0.80 35.37 -9.12
CA LYS A 102 -0.15 36.62 -9.54
C LYS A 102 -0.22 37.01 -11.01
#